data_AF-A0AAJ2U429-F1
#
_entry.id   AF-A0AAJ2U429-F1
#
_cell.length_a   1.000
_cell.length_b   1.000
_cell.length_c   1.000
_cell.angle_alpha   90.00
_cell.angle_beta   90.00
_cell.angle_gamma   90.00
#
_symmetry.space_group_name_H-M   'P 1'
#
loop_
_entity.id
_entity.type
_entity.pdbx_description
1 polymer ?
#
loop_
_entity_poly.entity_id
_entity_poly.type
_entity_poly.pdbx_seq_one_letter_code
_entity_poly.pdbx_strand_id
1 'polypeptide(L)'
;MDTSQNQRQIVRRLHALECALATEIDTRFAEEGVDRRDLMLLTALDSPDDASRPPHRGPGRTRRLRHLAARGWIDDTGTGTWALTDDGRAARLRLEEIRDTVRRRAVDAVGQDAFDTTMRNLDAMTRALGGDPDAPPRGGRRRFGRHGFGHPGAGRAERGDGDNRHHGFGPHDPRCTPAT
;
A
#
# COMPACT_ATOMS: atom_id res chain seq x y z
N MET A 1 31.01 14.47 15.71
CA MET A 1 29.86 14.23 14.82
C MET A 1 28.66 14.92 15.44
N ASP A 2 28.02 15.85 14.73
CA ASP A 2 26.97 16.72 15.27
C ASP A 2 25.65 15.95 15.46
N THR A 3 25.13 15.93 16.69
CA THR A 3 23.86 15.28 17.05
C THR A 3 22.71 15.73 16.15
N SER A 4 22.71 16.99 15.70
CA SER A 4 21.69 17.54 14.79
C SER A 4 21.75 16.92 13.39
N GLN A 5 22.95 16.59 12.92
CA GLN A 5 23.16 15.88 11.65
C GLN A 5 22.72 14.42 11.77
N ASN A 6 22.97 13.78 12.92
CA ASN A 6 22.53 12.41 13.20
C ASN A 6 21.00 12.32 13.32
N GLN A 7 20.35 13.32 13.93
CA GLN A 7 18.89 13.39 14.03
C GLN A 7 18.20 13.46 12.66
N ARG A 8 18.67 14.32 11.75
CA ARG A 8 18.13 14.37 10.37
C ARG A 8 18.39 13.08 9.58
N GLN A 9 19.44 12.34 9.91
CA GLN A 9 19.76 11.08 9.25
C GLN A 9 18.80 9.94 9.64
N ILE A 10 18.19 9.95 10.83
CA ILE A 10 17.28 8.88 11.27
C ILE A 10 16.07 8.80 10.33
N VAL A 11 15.34 9.91 10.16
CA VAL A 11 14.15 9.96 9.29
C VAL A 11 14.50 9.59 7.85
N ARG A 12 15.65 10.09 7.34
CA ARG A 12 16.12 9.78 5.99
C ARG A 12 16.44 8.29 5.81
N ARG A 13 17.09 7.65 6.79
CA ARG A 13 17.45 6.23 6.72
C ARG A 13 16.22 5.33 6.79
N LEU A 14 15.26 5.65 7.66
CA LEU A 14 13.99 4.92 7.73
C LEU A 14 13.24 5.00 6.40
N HIS A 15 13.15 6.20 5.82
CA HIS A 15 12.53 6.38 4.50
C HIS A 15 13.29 5.65 3.38
N ALA A 16 14.62 5.69 3.39
CA ALA A 16 15.42 4.94 2.40
C ALA A 16 15.20 3.42 2.49
N LEU A 17 15.11 2.87 3.71
CA LEU A 17 14.78 1.47 3.93
C LEU A 17 13.36 1.14 3.44
N GLU A 18 12.38 2.00 3.74
CA GLU A 18 11.01 1.87 3.24
C GLU A 18 10.97 1.83 1.71
N CYS A 19 11.67 2.76 1.04
CA CYS A 19 11.79 2.78 -0.42
C CYS A 19 12.42 1.50 -0.97
N ALA A 20 13.49 0.99 -0.35
CA ALA A 20 14.19 -0.19 -0.82
C ALA A 20 13.32 -1.46 -0.71
N LEU A 21 12.66 -1.65 0.44
CA LEU A 21 11.71 -2.73 0.64
C LEU A 21 10.54 -2.63 -0.33
N ALA A 22 10.04 -1.42 -0.55
CA ALA A 22 9.00 -1.17 -1.52
C ALA A 22 9.45 -1.60 -2.92
N THR A 23 10.50 -1.01 -3.46
CA THR A 23 10.99 -1.31 -4.81
C THR A 23 11.18 -2.81 -5.04
N GLU A 24 11.81 -3.53 -4.11
CA GLU A 24 12.00 -4.98 -4.25
C GLU A 24 10.67 -5.74 -4.31
N ILE A 25 9.70 -5.42 -3.45
CA ILE A 25 8.36 -6.02 -3.48
C ILE A 25 7.66 -5.72 -4.82
N ASP A 26 7.73 -4.49 -5.31
CA ASP A 26 7.10 -4.12 -6.58
C ASP A 26 7.73 -4.86 -7.76
N THR A 27 9.06 -5.00 -7.78
CA THR A 27 9.77 -5.79 -8.80
C THR A 27 9.29 -7.24 -8.81
N ARG A 28 9.21 -7.90 -7.65
CA ARG A 28 8.72 -9.28 -7.56
C ARG A 28 7.24 -9.43 -7.90
N PHE A 29 6.41 -8.44 -7.55
CA PHE A 29 4.99 -8.48 -7.89
C PHE A 29 4.77 -8.26 -9.40
N ALA A 30 5.59 -7.42 -10.03
CA ALA A 30 5.56 -7.21 -11.47
C ALA A 30 5.91 -8.49 -12.25
N GLU A 31 6.80 -9.34 -11.75
CA GLU A 31 7.08 -10.68 -12.31
C GLU A 31 5.82 -11.57 -12.31
N GLU A 32 4.95 -11.41 -11.32
CA GLU A 32 3.64 -12.08 -11.21
C GLU A 32 2.52 -11.32 -11.95
N GLY A 33 2.82 -10.19 -12.61
CA GLY A 33 1.84 -9.36 -13.32
C GLY A 33 0.78 -8.72 -12.42
N VAL A 34 1.11 -8.45 -11.15
CA VAL A 34 0.25 -7.80 -10.16
C VAL A 34 0.97 -6.65 -9.46
N ASP A 35 0.23 -5.88 -8.66
CA ASP A 35 0.80 -4.89 -7.75
C ASP A 35 0.28 -5.06 -6.31
N ARG A 36 0.77 -4.22 -5.38
CA ARG A 36 0.34 -4.28 -3.98
C ARG A 36 -1.15 -4.04 -3.76
N ARG A 37 -1.81 -3.30 -4.67
CA ARG A 37 -3.25 -3.04 -4.55
C ARG A 37 -4.05 -4.28 -4.90
N ASP A 38 -3.54 -5.12 -5.79
CA ASP A 38 -4.13 -6.41 -6.09
C ASP A 38 -4.04 -7.31 -4.86
N LEU A 39 -2.87 -7.37 -4.19
CA LEU A 39 -2.76 -8.10 -2.92
C LEU A 39 -3.72 -7.56 -1.85
N MET A 40 -3.78 -6.24 -1.64
CA MET A 40 -4.74 -5.65 -0.69
C MET A 40 -6.21 -5.99 -1.03
N LEU A 41 -6.53 -6.07 -2.31
CA LEU A 41 -7.88 -6.42 -2.76
C LEU A 41 -8.17 -7.90 -2.49
N LEU A 42 -7.23 -8.80 -2.74
CA LEU A 42 -7.35 -10.21 -2.39
C LEU A 42 -7.49 -10.38 -0.87
N THR A 43 -6.64 -9.76 -0.05
CA THR A 43 -6.77 -9.82 1.42
C THR A 43 -8.12 -9.28 1.91
N ALA A 44 -8.62 -8.19 1.33
CA ALA A 44 -9.93 -7.64 1.70
C ALA A 44 -11.12 -8.51 1.26
N LEU A 45 -10.97 -9.31 0.21
CA LEU A 45 -12.00 -10.25 -0.23
C LEU A 45 -12.01 -11.53 0.62
N ASP A 46 -10.90 -11.85 1.29
CA ASP A 46 -10.75 -13.06 2.13
C ASP A 46 -11.24 -12.85 3.56
N SER A 47 -11.45 -11.60 3.98
CA SER A 47 -11.95 -11.22 5.30
C SER A 47 -13.41 -10.75 5.22
N PRO A 48 -14.39 -11.68 5.34
CA PRO A 48 -15.82 -11.34 5.23
C PRO A 48 -16.33 -10.44 6.37
N ASP A 49 -15.67 -10.44 7.54
CA ASP A 49 -16.12 -9.73 8.75
C ASP A 49 -15.67 -8.26 8.86
N ASP A 50 -14.84 -7.77 7.93
CA ASP A 50 -14.36 -6.39 7.98
C ASP A 50 -15.41 -5.42 7.38
N ALA A 51 -16.34 -4.99 8.24
CA ALA A 51 -17.40 -4.03 7.93
C ALA A 51 -16.88 -2.62 7.51
N SER A 52 -15.57 -2.38 7.52
CA SER A 52 -14.94 -1.19 6.90
C SER A 52 -14.88 -1.26 5.37
N ARG A 53 -15.51 -2.27 4.75
CA ARG A 53 -15.53 -2.53 3.30
C ARG A 53 -15.75 -1.24 2.50
N PRO A 54 -14.84 -0.89 1.57
CA PRO A 54 -15.04 0.25 0.69
C PRO A 54 -16.28 0.00 -0.19
N PRO A 55 -17.07 1.04 -0.51
CA PRO A 55 -18.22 0.87 -1.38
C PRO A 55 -17.76 0.29 -2.72
N HIS A 56 -18.55 -0.66 -3.25
CA HIS A 56 -18.34 -1.43 -4.48
C HIS A 56 -18.16 -0.59 -5.77
N ARG A 57 -17.90 0.73 -5.68
CA ARG A 57 -17.98 1.66 -6.79
C ARG A 57 -16.84 2.67 -6.75
N GLY A 58 -15.93 2.51 -7.71
CA GLY A 58 -14.91 3.49 -8.08
C GLY A 58 -14.39 3.15 -9.49
N PRO A 59 -14.15 4.15 -10.36
CA PRO A 59 -13.89 3.92 -11.79
C PRO A 59 -12.63 3.07 -12.08
N GLY A 60 -11.67 3.03 -11.15
CA GLY A 60 -10.46 2.20 -11.28
C GLY A 60 -10.58 0.77 -10.71
N ARG A 61 -11.55 0.50 -9.81
CA ARG A 61 -11.65 -0.82 -9.18
C ARG A 61 -12.34 -1.86 -10.06
N THR A 62 -13.24 -1.44 -10.96
CA THR A 62 -13.87 -2.37 -11.93
C THR A 62 -12.86 -2.94 -12.93
N ARG A 63 -11.85 -2.17 -13.35
CA ARG A 63 -10.76 -2.68 -14.21
C ARG A 63 -9.91 -3.72 -13.46
N ARG A 64 -9.58 -3.47 -12.19
CA ARG A 64 -8.80 -4.40 -11.36
C ARG A 64 -9.56 -5.67 -11.03
N LEU A 65 -10.83 -5.56 -10.67
CA LEU A 65 -11.69 -6.74 -10.46
C LEU A 65 -11.76 -7.58 -11.73
N ARG A 66 -11.95 -6.96 -12.91
CA ARG A 66 -11.88 -7.70 -14.18
C ARG A 66 -10.52 -8.34 -14.45
N HIS A 67 -9.42 -7.67 -14.11
CA HIS A 67 -8.07 -8.24 -14.23
C HIS A 67 -7.90 -9.49 -13.35
N LEU A 68 -8.34 -9.43 -12.09
CA LEU A 68 -8.28 -10.56 -11.17
C LEU A 68 -9.24 -11.69 -11.57
N ALA A 69 -10.42 -11.36 -12.09
CA ALA A 69 -11.38 -12.33 -12.60
C ALA A 69 -10.87 -13.02 -13.87
N ALA A 70 -10.22 -12.28 -14.78
CA ALA A 70 -9.59 -12.87 -15.98
C ALA A 70 -8.46 -13.84 -15.64
N ARG A 71 -7.85 -13.73 -14.46
CA ARG A 71 -6.85 -14.67 -13.92
C ARG A 71 -7.49 -15.87 -13.19
N GLY A 72 -8.81 -15.89 -13.06
CA GLY A 72 -9.54 -16.91 -12.29
C GLY A 72 -9.34 -16.79 -10.78
N TRP A 73 -8.86 -15.64 -10.27
CA TRP A 73 -8.57 -15.47 -8.84
C TRP A 73 -9.79 -14.98 -8.04
N ILE A 74 -10.74 -14.35 -8.72
CA ILE A 74 -12.01 -13.95 -8.12
C ILE A 74 -13.14 -14.29 -9.08
N ASP A 75 -14.33 -14.50 -8.53
CA ASP A 75 -15.54 -14.76 -9.32
C ASP A 75 -16.73 -13.96 -8.76
N ASP A 76 -17.72 -13.69 -9.62
CA ASP A 76 -18.98 -13.09 -9.22
C ASP A 76 -19.88 -14.19 -8.66
N THR A 77 -20.37 -14.01 -7.43
CA THR A 77 -21.29 -14.95 -6.78
C THR A 77 -22.70 -14.91 -7.36
N GLY A 78 -22.91 -14.26 -8.52
CA GLY A 78 -24.19 -14.12 -9.20
C GLY A 78 -25.10 -13.02 -8.64
N THR A 79 -24.64 -12.27 -7.64
CA THR A 79 -25.38 -11.18 -6.98
C THR A 79 -24.71 -9.81 -7.18
N GLY A 80 -23.70 -9.74 -8.05
CA GLY A 80 -22.84 -8.57 -8.19
C GLY A 80 -21.81 -8.44 -7.06
N THR A 81 -21.58 -9.54 -6.32
CA THR A 81 -20.61 -9.62 -5.23
C THR A 81 -19.43 -10.48 -5.68
N TRP A 82 -18.22 -9.99 -5.48
CA TRP A 82 -17.01 -10.72 -5.81
C TRP A 82 -16.54 -11.56 -4.62
N ALA A 83 -16.11 -12.79 -4.89
CA ALA A 83 -15.51 -13.70 -3.92
C ALA A 83 -14.20 -14.28 -4.46
N LEU A 84 -13.30 -14.70 -3.56
CA LEU A 84 -12.08 -15.42 -3.93
C LEU A 84 -12.38 -16.85 -4.34
N THR A 85 -11.77 -17.26 -5.44
CA THR A 85 -11.62 -18.66 -5.81
C THR A 85 -10.51 -19.33 -5.00
N ASP A 86 -10.38 -20.65 -5.09
CA ASP A 86 -9.24 -21.37 -4.50
C ASP A 86 -7.91 -20.91 -5.09
N ASP A 87 -7.86 -20.68 -6.40
CA ASP A 87 -6.69 -20.15 -7.09
C ASP A 87 -6.33 -18.73 -6.61
N GLY A 88 -7.34 -17.91 -6.31
CA GLY A 88 -7.16 -16.59 -5.72
C GLY A 88 -6.58 -16.63 -4.32
N ARG A 89 -7.05 -17.58 -3.47
CA ARG A 89 -6.46 -17.80 -2.14
C ARG A 89 -5.02 -18.28 -2.24
N ALA A 90 -4.73 -19.24 -3.13
CA ALA A 90 -3.37 -19.71 -3.38
C ALA A 90 -2.46 -18.59 -3.89
N ALA A 91 -2.96 -17.74 -4.79
CA ALA A 91 -2.24 -16.56 -5.28
C ALA A 91 -1.98 -15.54 -4.16
N ARG A 92 -2.97 -15.24 -3.32
CA ARG A 92 -2.81 -14.35 -2.15
C ARG A 92 -1.69 -14.83 -1.24
N LEU A 93 -1.69 -16.12 -0.88
CA LEU A 93 -0.66 -16.72 -0.04
C LEU A 93 0.73 -16.64 -0.69
N ARG A 94 0.85 -16.90 -2.00
CA ARG A 94 2.12 -16.73 -2.72
C ARG A 94 2.64 -15.29 -2.67
N LEU A 95 1.77 -14.30 -2.87
CA LEU A 95 2.16 -12.88 -2.81
C LEU A 95 2.54 -12.44 -1.39
N GLU A 96 1.90 -12.99 -0.36
CA GLU A 96 2.28 -12.79 1.04
C GLU A 96 3.66 -13.38 1.33
N GLU A 97 3.94 -14.60 0.87
CA GLU A 97 5.25 -15.24 1.02
C GLU A 97 6.36 -14.44 0.30
N ILE A 98 6.09 -13.87 -0.87
CA ILE A 98 7.03 -12.98 -1.56
C ILE A 98 7.37 -11.77 -0.67
N ARG A 99 6.35 -11.10 -0.13
CA ARG A 99 6.54 -9.95 0.76
C ARG A 99 7.34 -10.33 2.01
N ASP A 100 7.02 -11.46 2.61
CA ASP A 100 7.65 -11.91 3.85
C ASP A 100 9.08 -12.42 3.60
N THR A 101 9.35 -13.01 2.43
CA THR A 101 10.72 -13.33 1.97
C THR A 101 11.58 -12.07 1.85
N VAL A 102 11.05 -10.98 1.28
CA VAL A 102 11.78 -9.71 1.17
C VAL A 102 12.10 -9.13 2.56
N ARG A 103 11.13 -9.17 3.49
CA ARG A 103 11.33 -8.71 4.87
C ARG A 103 12.35 -9.56 5.61
N ARG A 104 12.28 -10.88 5.46
CA ARG A 104 13.21 -11.85 6.06
C ARG A 104 14.66 -11.55 5.65
N ARG A 105 14.91 -11.24 4.37
CA ARG A 105 16.25 -10.82 3.91
C ARG A 105 16.80 -9.60 4.67
N ALA A 106 15.96 -8.64 5.04
CA ALA A 106 16.40 -7.49 5.83
C ALA A 106 16.77 -7.88 7.26
N VAL A 107 16.05 -8.84 7.86
CA VAL A 107 16.36 -9.41 9.17
C VAL A 107 17.68 -10.18 9.11
N ASP A 108 17.82 -11.06 8.13
CA ASP A 108 19.01 -11.91 7.93
C ASP A 108 20.29 -11.07 7.77
N ALA A 109 20.19 -9.89 7.14
CA ALA A 109 21.33 -9.00 6.91
C ALA A 109 21.96 -8.43 8.19
N VAL A 110 21.17 -8.29 9.27
CA VAL A 110 21.64 -7.77 10.56
C VAL A 110 21.66 -8.83 11.66
N GLY A 111 21.00 -9.96 11.45
CA GLY A 111 20.78 -11.00 12.45
C GLY A 111 19.61 -10.68 13.39
N GLN A 112 18.98 -11.73 13.93
CA GLN A 112 17.76 -11.62 14.74
C GLN A 112 17.95 -10.72 15.97
N ASP A 113 19.03 -10.89 16.73
CA ASP A 113 19.27 -10.13 17.97
C ASP A 113 19.41 -8.62 17.73
N ALA A 114 20.09 -8.24 16.63
CA ALA A 114 20.26 -6.84 16.25
C ALA A 114 18.94 -6.24 15.73
N PHE A 115 18.16 -7.04 14.99
CA PHE A 115 16.83 -6.66 14.54
C PHE A 115 15.89 -6.41 15.73
N ASP A 116 15.82 -7.34 16.69
CA ASP A 116 14.97 -7.21 17.89
C ASP A 116 15.39 -6.02 18.76
N THR A 117 16.69 -5.75 18.85
CA THR A 117 17.20 -4.55 19.52
C THR A 117 16.79 -3.28 18.79
N THR A 118 16.82 -3.29 17.46
CA THR A 118 16.36 -2.16 16.64
C THR A 118 14.87 -1.90 16.83
N MET A 119 14.03 -2.95 16.82
CA MET A 119 12.59 -2.83 17.06
C MET A 119 12.29 -2.25 18.44
N ARG A 120 12.94 -2.75 19.49
CA ARG A 120 12.80 -2.18 20.86
C ARG A 120 13.16 -0.70 20.91
N ASN A 121 14.21 -0.29 20.21
CA ASN A 121 14.61 1.11 20.13
C ASN A 121 13.59 1.97 19.37
N LEU A 122 13.05 1.47 18.26
CA LEU A 122 12.00 2.15 17.50
C LEU A 122 10.71 2.29 18.30
N ASP A 123 10.33 1.26 19.05
CA ASP A 123 9.16 1.31 19.93
C ASP A 123 9.36 2.34 21.05
N ALA A 124 10.55 2.37 21.65
CA ALA A 124 10.89 3.36 22.67
C ALA A 124 10.83 4.80 22.11
N MET A 125 11.38 5.02 20.91
CA MET A 125 11.28 6.32 20.21
C MET A 125 9.82 6.69 19.91
N THR A 126 9.01 5.74 19.46
CA THR A 126 7.58 5.94 19.15
C THR A 126 6.80 6.34 20.40
N ARG A 127 6.99 5.61 21.51
CA ARG A 127 6.35 5.93 22.80
C ARG A 127 6.80 7.28 23.34
N ALA A 128 8.08 7.63 23.21
CA ALA A 128 8.60 8.94 23.63
C ALA A 128 7.95 10.11 22.86
N LEU A 129 7.51 9.88 21.62
CA LEU A 129 6.77 10.84 20.79
C LEU A 129 5.26 10.81 21.02
N GLY A 130 4.76 10.03 21.99
CA GLY A 130 3.34 9.86 22.28
C GLY A 130 2.60 8.95 21.30
N GLY A 131 3.34 8.18 20.49
CA GLY A 131 2.79 7.17 19.61
C GLY A 131 2.60 5.82 20.31
N ASP A 132 1.75 4.99 19.73
CA ASP A 132 1.57 3.59 20.10
C ASP A 132 2.20 2.71 19.00
N PRO A 133 3.25 1.92 19.29
CA PRO A 133 3.91 1.09 18.29
C PRO A 133 3.02 -0.04 17.75
N ASP A 134 2.00 -0.45 18.50
CA ASP A 134 1.08 -1.53 18.11
C ASP A 134 -0.18 -0.98 17.40
N ALA A 135 -0.30 0.34 17.28
CA ALA A 135 -1.44 0.95 16.62
C ALA A 135 -1.47 0.55 15.13
N PRO A 136 -2.63 0.12 14.61
CA PRO A 136 -2.75 -0.14 13.18
C PRO A 136 -2.44 1.15 12.40
N PRO A 137 -1.88 1.03 11.18
CA PRO A 137 -1.59 2.19 10.35
C PRO A 137 -2.88 3.00 10.21
N ARG A 138 -2.89 4.21 10.76
CA ARG A 138 -4.07 5.10 10.69
C ARG A 138 -4.33 5.38 9.22
N GLY A 139 -5.31 4.68 8.65
CA GLY A 139 -5.81 4.95 7.32
C GLY A 139 -6.11 6.44 7.25
N GLY A 140 -5.37 7.15 6.40
CA GLY A 140 -5.45 8.60 6.27
C GLY A 140 -6.79 9.06 5.69
N ARG A 141 -7.88 8.90 6.44
CA ARG A 141 -8.97 9.87 6.41
C ARG A 141 -8.48 11.05 7.22
N ARG A 142 -7.61 11.87 6.62
CA ARG A 142 -7.53 13.26 7.04
C ARG A 142 -8.93 13.80 6.88
N ARG A 143 -9.57 14.03 8.02
CA ARG A 143 -10.79 14.80 8.21
C ARG A 143 -10.46 16.24 7.80
N PHE A 144 -10.31 16.49 6.50
CA PHE A 144 -10.48 17.84 5.99
C PHE A 144 -11.98 18.11 5.98
N GLY A 145 -12.36 19.13 6.73
CA GLY A 145 -13.74 19.43 7.08
C GLY A 145 -14.65 19.53 5.86
N ARG A 146 -15.79 18.87 5.98
CA ARG A 146 -17.04 19.30 5.36
C ARG A 146 -17.36 20.71 5.85
N HIS A 147 -17.23 21.71 4.99
CA HIS A 147 -18.04 22.93 5.00
C HIS A 147 -18.40 23.22 3.54
N GLY A 148 -19.67 23.03 3.21
CA GLY A 148 -20.25 23.57 1.98
C GLY A 148 -20.95 24.87 2.29
N PHE A 149 -20.84 25.85 1.39
CA PHE A 149 -21.83 26.90 1.15
C PHE A 149 -21.63 27.48 -0.27
N GLY A 150 -22.67 27.36 -1.11
CA GLY A 150 -23.14 28.43 -2.02
C GLY A 150 -22.43 28.71 -3.37
N HIS A 151 -23.10 28.31 -4.45
CA HIS A 151 -23.00 28.68 -5.90
C HIS A 151 -23.03 30.20 -6.25
N PRO A 152 -23.08 30.66 -7.54
CA PRO A 152 -22.85 30.02 -8.87
C PRO A 152 -21.94 30.83 -9.85
N GLY A 153 -21.46 30.22 -10.95
CA GLY A 153 -21.21 30.98 -12.19
C GLY A 153 -20.05 30.54 -13.08
N ALA A 154 -20.40 30.33 -14.36
CA ALA A 154 -19.59 30.53 -15.57
C ALA A 154 -18.31 29.68 -15.79
N GLY A 155 -18.31 28.94 -16.90
CA GLY A 155 -17.07 28.41 -17.49
C GLY A 155 -17.27 27.20 -18.37
N ARG A 156 -17.70 27.42 -19.61
CA ARG A 156 -17.60 26.46 -20.72
C ARG A 156 -16.14 26.45 -21.18
N ALA A 157 -15.44 25.32 -21.05
CA ALA A 157 -14.19 25.01 -21.76
C ALA A 157 -14.07 23.47 -21.77
N GLU A 158 -14.44 22.83 -22.87
CA GLU A 158 -13.53 22.42 -23.95
C GLU A 158 -12.99 21.00 -23.71
N ARG A 159 -13.23 20.16 -24.73
CA ARG A 159 -12.76 18.79 -24.83
C ARG A 159 -11.24 18.82 -24.92
N GLY A 160 -10.57 18.22 -23.95
CA GLY A 160 -9.17 17.82 -24.04
C GLY A 160 -9.10 16.31 -23.98
N ASP A 161 -8.94 15.67 -25.15
CA ASP A 161 -8.38 14.33 -25.28
C ASP A 161 -6.94 14.37 -24.73
N GLY A 162 -6.80 14.07 -23.44
CA GLY A 162 -5.54 13.94 -22.74
C GLY A 162 -5.32 12.48 -22.37
N ASP A 163 -4.33 11.87 -23.00
CA ASP A 163 -3.85 10.50 -22.80
C ASP A 163 -3.34 10.33 -21.35
N ASN A 164 -4.27 10.09 -20.41
CA ASN A 164 -3.98 10.03 -18.97
C ASN A 164 -3.44 8.64 -18.58
N ARG A 165 -2.19 8.35 -18.94
CA ARG A 165 -1.43 7.19 -18.47
C ARG A 165 -0.61 7.52 -17.23
N HIS A 166 -1.24 7.78 -16.08
CA HIS A 166 -0.52 7.79 -14.80
C HIS A 166 -1.33 7.13 -13.66
N HIS A 167 -0.89 5.91 -13.35
CA HIS A 167 -0.83 5.10 -12.12
C HIS A 167 -1.66 5.47 -10.87
N GLY A 168 -2.20 4.42 -10.24
CA GLY A 168 -3.14 4.43 -9.11
C GLY A 168 -2.65 5.01 -7.78
N PHE A 169 -3.54 4.99 -6.80
CA PHE A 169 -3.49 5.73 -5.54
C PHE A 169 -2.31 5.39 -4.60
N GLY A 170 -1.32 6.28 -4.60
CA GLY A 170 -0.06 6.26 -3.84
C GLY A 170 1.09 6.48 -4.83
N PRO A 171 1.79 7.61 -4.79
CA PRO A 171 2.75 7.96 -5.84
C PRO A 171 3.82 6.87 -5.88
N HIS A 172 4.44 6.62 -7.03
CA HIS A 172 5.89 6.43 -6.96
C HIS A 172 6.35 7.64 -6.17
N ASP A 173 6.66 7.50 -4.87
CA ASP A 173 7.25 8.63 -4.16
C ASP A 173 8.42 9.03 -5.06
N PRO A 174 8.41 10.21 -5.69
CA PRO A 174 9.46 10.58 -6.63
C PRO A 174 10.82 10.64 -5.93
N ARG A 175 10.83 10.52 -4.60
CA ARG A 175 12.01 10.37 -3.73
C ARG A 175 12.53 8.93 -3.59
N CYS A 176 11.78 7.92 -4.05
CA CYS A 176 12.19 6.52 -4.07
C CYS A 176 12.70 6.07 -5.46
N THR A 177 12.93 7.00 -6.40
CA THR A 177 13.57 6.64 -7.66
C THR A 177 15.02 6.20 -7.41
N PRO A 178 15.49 5.10 -8.02
CA PRO A 178 16.90 4.73 -7.90
C PRO A 178 17.75 5.86 -8.48
N ALA A 179 18.81 6.26 -7.77
CA ALA A 179 19.85 7.09 -8.37
C ALA A 179 20.43 6.28 -9.54
N THR A 180 20.29 6.82 -10.75
CA THR A 180 20.91 6.27 -11.97
C THR A 180 22.43 6.42 -11.88
#